data_AF-A0A960E8F6-F1
#
_entry.id   AF-A0A960E8F6-F1
#
_cell.length_a   1.000
_cell.length_b   1.000
_cell.length_c   1.000
_cell.angle_alpha   90.00
_cell.angle_beta   90.00
_cell.angle_gamma   90.00
#
_symmetry.space_group_name_H-M   'P 1'
#
loop_
_entity.id
_entity.type
_entity.pdbx_description
1 polymer ?
#
loop_
_entity_poly.entity_id
_entity_poly.type
_entity_poly.pdbx_seq_one_letter_code
_entity_poly.pdbx_strand_id
1 'polypeptide(L)'
;QVQDRAGFIVNALLFPYLNNAIRMMEFGTATRDDIDAAMKGGCGFPMGPFALLDLVGLDTSLAILDALYAEFRDPNYAAVPLLRRMVAAGQLGRKSGSGFYDYS
;
A
#
# COMPACT_ATOMS: atom_id res chain seq x y z
N GLN A 1 5.74 -27.85 10.82
CA GLN A 1 5.00 -26.63 10.49
C GLN A 1 5.74 -25.96 9.35
N VAL A 2 5.13 -25.92 8.16
CA VAL A 2 5.70 -25.19 7.03
C VAL A 2 5.53 -23.71 7.35
N GLN A 3 6.62 -23.01 7.68
CA GLN A 3 6.59 -21.55 7.65
C GLN A 3 6.25 -21.17 6.21
N ASP A 4 5.11 -20.54 6.00
CA ASP A 4 4.64 -20.04 4.71
C ASP A 4 5.52 -18.84 4.28
N ARG A 5 6.81 -19.13 4.09
CA ARG A 5 7.91 -18.17 4.01
C ARG A 5 7.78 -17.31 2.76
N ALA A 6 7.23 -17.84 1.67
CA ALA A 6 7.12 -17.12 0.41
C ALA A 6 6.12 -15.96 0.51
N GLY A 7 4.90 -16.22 0.98
CA GLY A 7 3.89 -15.17 1.20
C GLY A 7 4.32 -14.17 2.27
N PHE A 8 5.02 -14.66 3.31
CA PHE A 8 5.59 -13.82 4.35
C PHE A 8 6.70 -12.88 3.82
N ILE A 9 7.66 -13.40 3.04
CA ILE A 9 8.76 -12.60 2.45
C ILE A 9 8.21 -11.54 1.51
N VAL A 10 7.26 -11.89 0.64
CA VAL A 10 6.65 -10.93 -0.28
C VAL A 10 5.93 -9.84 0.51
N ASN A 11 5.09 -10.18 1.49
CA ASN A 11 4.35 -9.19 2.25
C ASN A 11 5.26 -8.29 3.10
N ALA A 12 6.31 -8.85 3.70
CA ALA A 12 7.28 -8.09 4.48
C ALA A 12 8.09 -7.09 3.64
N LEU A 13 8.28 -7.33 2.33
CA LEU A 13 8.94 -6.39 1.43
C LEU A 13 7.96 -5.42 0.76
N LEU A 14 6.83 -5.95 0.30
CA LEU A 14 5.86 -5.21 -0.53
C LEU A 14 5.12 -4.15 0.29
N PHE A 15 4.60 -4.49 1.46
CA PHE A 15 3.74 -3.57 2.20
C PHE A 15 4.48 -2.36 2.78
N PRO A 16 5.72 -2.46 3.28
CA PRO A 16 6.52 -1.27 3.61
C PRO A 16 6.79 -0.37 2.40
N TYR A 17 7.06 -0.95 1.22
CA TYR A 17 7.21 -0.19 -0.02
C TYR A 17 5.94 0.60 -0.35
N LEU A 18 4.77 -0.05 -0.32
CA LEU A 18 3.49 0.60 -0.58
C LEU A 18 3.19 1.68 0.47
N ASN A 19 3.43 1.40 1.75
CA ASN A 19 3.24 2.35 2.84
C ASN A 19 4.15 3.59 2.68
N ASN A 20 5.40 3.40 2.24
CA ASN A 20 6.33 4.49 1.96
C ASN A 20 5.93 5.32 0.74
N ALA A 21 5.33 4.72 -0.30
CA ALA A 21 4.77 5.47 -1.42
C ALA A 21 3.69 6.45 -0.95
N ILE A 22 2.80 6.01 -0.04
CA ILE A 22 1.78 6.90 0.55
C ILE A 22 2.44 8.01 1.36
N ARG A 23 3.46 7.72 2.19
CA ARG A 23 4.22 8.75 2.92
C ARG A 23 4.81 9.79 1.98
N MET A 24 5.45 9.36 0.89
CA MET A 24 6.08 10.25 -0.09
C MET A 24 5.06 11.20 -0.74
N MET A 25 3.87 10.69 -1.04
CA MET A 25 2.76 11.52 -1.54
C MET A 25 2.24 12.49 -0.47
N GLU A 26 2.06 12.07 0.78
CA GLU A 26 1.63 12.94 1.88
C GLU A 26 2.63 14.08 2.16
N PHE A 27 3.93 13.82 2.02
CA PHE A 27 4.97 14.85 2.12
C PHE A 27 5.01 15.81 0.92
N GLY A 28 4.21 15.58 -0.12
CA GLY A 28 4.15 16.42 -1.31
C GLY A 28 5.41 16.33 -2.19
N THR A 29 6.19 15.26 -2.06
CA THR A 29 7.40 15.06 -2.89
C THR A 29 7.05 14.82 -4.36
N ALA A 30 5.95 14.12 -4.61
CA ALA A 30 5.43 13.83 -5.94
C ALA A 30 3.94 13.52 -5.85
N THR A 31 3.21 13.69 -6.95
CA THR A 31 1.80 13.29 -6.99
C THR A 31 1.67 11.76 -7.04
N ARG A 32 0.50 11.24 -6.68
CA ARG A 32 0.13 9.83 -6.85
C ARG A 32 0.50 9.30 -8.23
N ASP A 33 0.15 10.06 -9.27
CA ASP A 33 0.30 9.66 -10.67
C ASP A 33 1.77 9.69 -11.11
N ASP A 34 2.54 10.68 -10.63
CA ASP A 34 4.00 10.72 -10.88
C ASP A 34 4.72 9.53 -10.24
N ILE A 35 4.35 9.17 -9.00
CA ILE A 35 4.92 8.01 -8.31
C ILE A 35 4.56 6.72 -9.05
N ASP A 36 3.31 6.55 -9.46
CA ASP A 36 2.88 5.39 -10.24
C ASP A 36 3.60 5.29 -11.58
N ALA A 37 3.79 6.41 -12.28
CA ALA A 37 4.51 6.47 -13.54
C ALA A 37 6.01 6.16 -13.35
N ALA A 38 6.64 6.73 -12.33
CA ALA A 38 8.05 6.52 -12.03
C ALA A 38 8.34 5.06 -11.67
N MET A 39 7.48 4.41 -10.90
CA MET A 39 7.67 3.01 -10.52
C MET A 39 7.46 2.06 -11.72
N LYS A 40 6.54 2.38 -12.63
CA LYS A 40 6.36 1.61 -13.88
C LYS A 40 7.52 1.81 -14.85
N GLY A 41 7.87 3.05 -15.15
CA GLY A 41 8.87 3.40 -16.17
C GLY A 41 10.31 3.26 -15.70
N GLY A 42 10.59 3.62 -14.44
CA GLY A 42 11.93 3.61 -13.86
C GLY A 42 12.33 2.24 -13.29
N CYS A 43 11.43 1.59 -12.54
CA CYS A 43 11.71 0.29 -11.92
C CYS A 43 11.22 -0.91 -12.75
N GLY A 44 10.50 -0.68 -13.85
CA GLY A 44 9.99 -1.74 -14.71
C GLY A 44 8.84 -2.53 -14.09
N PHE A 45 8.15 -1.99 -13.08
CA PHE A 45 7.02 -2.68 -12.48
C PHE A 45 5.79 -2.68 -13.41
N PRO A 46 5.02 -3.79 -13.43
CA PRO A 46 3.82 -3.87 -14.27
C PRO A 46 2.71 -2.91 -13.80
N MET A 47 2.76 -2.48 -12.54
CA MET A 47 1.78 -1.61 -11.92
C MET A 47 2.47 -0.69 -10.91
N GLY A 48 1.93 0.52 -10.76
CA GLY A 48 2.41 1.48 -9.77
C GLY A 48 1.84 1.16 -8.39
N PRO A 49 2.46 1.68 -7.31
CA PRO A 49 2.08 1.36 -5.95
C PRO A 49 0.64 1.72 -5.62
N PHE A 50 0.13 2.86 -6.09
CA PHE A 50 -1.23 3.31 -5.78
C PHE A 50 -2.28 2.50 -6.54
N ALA A 51 -2.03 2.23 -7.82
CA ALA A 51 -2.90 1.33 -8.58
C ALA A 51 -2.91 -0.10 -7.99
N LEU A 52 -1.77 -0.55 -7.46
CA LEU A 52 -1.66 -1.85 -6.80
C LEU A 52 -2.39 -1.87 -5.45
N LEU A 53 -2.25 -0.82 -4.64
CA LEU A 53 -2.99 -0.65 -3.39
C LEU A 53 -4.51 -0.73 -3.62
N ASP A 54 -5.01 -0.04 -4.64
CA ASP A 54 -6.43 -0.07 -4.98
C ASP A 54 -6.90 -1.40 -5.56
N LEU A 55 -6.01 -2.16 -6.19
CA LEU A 55 -6.29 -3.50 -6.69
C LEU A 55 -6.36 -4.54 -5.54
N VAL A 56 -5.41 -4.48 -4.61
CA VAL A 56 -5.36 -5.36 -3.43
C VAL A 56 -6.48 -5.04 -2.43
N GLY A 57 -6.80 -3.75 -2.30
CA GLY A 57 -7.74 -3.22 -1.33
C GLY A 57 -7.03 -2.55 -0.15
N LEU A 58 -7.48 -1.35 0.20
CA LEU A 58 -6.84 -0.55 1.24
C LEU A 58 -7.01 -1.14 2.65
N ASP A 59 -8.15 -1.79 2.91
CA ASP A 59 -8.43 -2.51 4.15
C ASP A 59 -7.56 -3.76 4.31
N THR A 60 -7.41 -4.55 3.25
CA THR A 60 -6.49 -5.70 3.23
C THR A 60 -5.06 -5.23 3.51
N SER A 61 -4.66 -4.14 2.85
CA SER A 61 -3.31 -3.59 2.99
C SER A 61 -3.06 -3.07 4.41
N LEU A 62 -4.05 -2.41 5.01
CA LEU A 62 -4.00 -1.95 6.39
C LEU A 62 -3.89 -3.12 7.37
N ALA A 63 -4.69 -4.18 7.19
CA ALA A 63 -4.67 -5.35 8.06
C ALA A 63 -3.31 -6.06 8.03
N ILE A 64 -2.67 -6.16 6.86
CA ILE A 64 -1.36 -6.78 6.73
C ILE A 64 -0.27 -5.92 7.40
N LEU A 65 -0.29 -4.60 7.21
CA LEU A 65 0.63 -3.69 7.90
C LEU A 65 0.48 -3.77 9.43
N ASP A 66 -0.75 -3.82 9.94
CA ASP A 66 -1.02 -3.94 11.36
C ASP A 66 -0.54 -5.28 11.95
N ALA A 67 -0.71 -6.38 11.22
CA ALA A 67 -0.19 -7.69 11.61
C ALA A 67 1.36 -7.68 11.65
N LEU A 68 2.01 -7.15 10.61
CA LEU A 68 3.47 -7.02 10.58
C LEU A 68 3.99 -6.10 11.68
N TYR A 69 3.32 -4.98 11.95
CA TYR A 69 3.71 -4.08 13.03
C TYR A 69 3.53 -4.72 14.41
N ALA A 70 2.46 -5.50 14.61
CA ALA A 70 2.24 -6.21 15.87
C ALA A 70 3.34 -7.25 16.15
N GLU A 71 3.79 -7.95 15.11
CA GLU A 71 4.82 -8.99 15.18
C GLU A 71 6.24 -8.41 15.37
N PHE A 72 6.63 -7.44 14.53
CA PHE A 72 8.02 -6.96 14.49
C PHE A 72 8.28 -5.67 15.27
N ARG A 73 7.24 -4.88 15.51
CA ARG A 73 7.32 -3.54 16.13
C ARG A 73 8.25 -2.56 15.40
N ASP A 74 8.60 -2.85 14.15
CA ASP A 74 9.38 -1.96 13.30
C ASP A 74 8.50 -0.81 12.76
N PRO A 75 8.87 0.47 12.99
CA PRO A 75 8.16 1.64 12.48
C PRO A 75 7.90 1.67 10.97
N ASN A 76 8.64 0.90 10.17
CA ASN A 76 8.42 0.76 8.73
C ASN A 76 7.11 0.03 8.41
N TYR A 77 6.65 -0.87 9.28
CA TYR A 77 5.36 -1.54 9.16
C TYR A 77 4.20 -0.71 9.71
N ALA A 78 4.46 0.40 10.41
CA ALA A 78 3.40 1.25 10.93
C ALA A 78 2.66 1.94 9.77
N ALA A 79 1.41 1.52 9.55
CA ALA A 79 0.54 2.09 8.53
C ALA A 79 0.39 3.61 8.68
N VAL A 80 0.51 4.32 7.58
CA VAL A 80 0.33 5.77 7.56
C VAL A 80 -1.09 6.20 8.02
N PRO A 81 -1.23 7.36 8.66
CA PRO A 81 -2.53 7.86 9.08
C PRO A 81 -3.53 8.00 7.93
N LEU A 82 -3.08 8.42 6.74
CA LEU A 82 -3.96 8.54 5.57
C LEU A 82 -4.64 7.23 5.19
N LEU A 83 -3.88 6.12 5.14
CA LEU A 83 -4.44 4.81 4.81
C LEU A 83 -5.57 4.42 5.77
N ARG A 84 -5.39 4.65 7.07
CA ARG A 84 -6.44 4.40 8.07
C ARG A 84 -7.68 5.27 7.84
N ARG A 85 -7.49 6.55 7.51
CA ARG A 85 -8.60 7.48 7.23
C ARG A 85 -9.39 7.06 5.99
N MET A 86 -8.71 6.67 4.92
CA MET A 86 -9.36 6.21 3.68
C MET A 86 -10.19 4.93 3.92
N VAL A 87 -9.62 3.96 4.65
CA VAL A 87 -10.35 2.75 5.03
C VAL A 87 -11.57 3.08 5.90
N ALA A 88 -11.42 3.97 6.89
CA ALA A 88 -12.54 4.42 7.72
C ALA A 88 -13.63 5.17 6.93
N ALA A 89 -13.27 5.82 5.82
CA ALA A 89 -14.20 6.48 4.91
C ALA A 89 -14.83 5.53 3.87
N GLY A 90 -14.52 4.23 3.89
CA GLY A 90 -15.03 3.26 2.93
C GLY A 90 -14.38 3.34 1.55
N GLN A 91 -13.27 4.05 1.41
CA GLN A 91 -12.46 4.11 0.19
C GLN A 91 -11.53 2.90 0.18
N LEU A 92 -11.99 1.79 -0.38
CA LEU A 92 -11.30 0.50 -0.34
C LEU A 92 -10.62 0.13 -1.66
N GLY A 93 -10.55 1.05 -2.62
CA GLY A 93 -10.00 0.81 -3.95
C GLY A 93 -11.05 0.36 -4.95
N ARG A 94 -10.65 -0.50 -5.89
CA ARG A 94 -11.52 -0.92 -7.01
C ARG A 94 -12.82 -1.57 -6.55
N LYS A 95 -12.79 -2.31 -5.43
CA LYS A 95 -13.95 -3.03 -4.92
C LYS A 95 -15.06 -2.13 -4.38
N SER A 96 -14.75 -0.88 -4.02
CA SER A 96 -15.72 0.12 -3.58
C SER A 96 -15.94 1.23 -4.61
N GLY A 97 -15.38 1.10 -5.82
CA GLY A 97 -15.44 2.14 -6.85
C GLY A 97 -14.58 3.38 -6.56
N SER A 98 -13.84 3.41 -5.45
CA SER A 98 -13.02 4.56 -5.05
C SER A 98 -11.96 4.16 -4.04
N GLY A 99 -10.74 4.63 -4.25
CA GLY A 99 -9.58 4.49 -3.36
C GLY A 99 -8.62 5.64 -3.55
N PHE A 100 -7.37 5.35 -3.88
CA PHE A 100 -6.46 6.38 -4.37
C PHE A 100 -6.89 6.92 -5.73
N TYR A 101 -7.48 6.08 -6.58
CA TYR A 101 -8.12 6.45 -7.84
C TYR A 101 -9.65 6.39 -7.74
N ASP A 102 -10.31 7.09 -8.65
CA ASP A 102 -11.75 6.95 -8.87
C ASP A 102 -12.01 5.84 -9.90
N TYR A 103 -12.94 4.95 -9.58
CA TYR A 103 -13.37 3.80 -10.40
C TYR A 103 -14.90 3.73 -10.53
N SER A 104 -15.60 4.81 -10.17
CA SER A 104 -17.05 4.93 -10.35
C SER A 104 -17.47 5.05 -11.81
#